data_AF-A0A357L8K5-F1
#
_entry.id   AF-A0A357L8K5-F1
#
_cell.length_a   1.000
_cell.length_b   1.000
_cell.length_c   1.000
_cell.angle_alpha   90.00
_cell.angle_beta   90.00
_cell.angle_gamma   90.00
#
_symmetry.space_group_name_H-M   'P 1'
#
loop_
_entity.id
_entity.type
_entity.pdbx_description
1 polymer ?
#
loop_
_entity_poly.entity_id
_entity_poly.type
_entity_poly.pdbx_seq_one_letter_code
_entity_poly.pdbx_strand_id
1 'polypeptide(L)' 'MTTPLRLYLVDGSAYIFRAYHALPPLTRKSDGMPVGAVSGYCNMLYKLLGDMTDEHE' A
#
# COMPACT_ATOMS: atom_id res chain seq x y z
N MET A 1 -16.84 -16.27 -23.78
CA MET A 1 -17.25 -15.98 -22.39
C MET A 1 -16.38 -14.86 -21.89
N THR A 2 -16.95 -13.76 -21.38
CA THR A 2 -16.18 -12.64 -20.82
C THR A 2 -15.82 -12.96 -19.38
N THR A 3 -14.55 -12.84 -19.01
CA THR A 3 -14.12 -12.95 -17.61
C THR A 3 -14.82 -11.87 -16.78
N PRO A 4 -15.44 -12.20 -15.63
CA PRO A 4 -16.10 -11.21 -14.80
C PRO A 4 -15.09 -10.17 -14.29
N LEU A 5 -15.42 -8.88 -14.47
CA LEU A 5 -14.61 -7.77 -13.99
C LEU A 5 -14.66 -7.72 -12.45
N ARG A 6 -13.51 -7.79 -11.80
CA ARG A 6 -13.39 -7.56 -10.35
C ARG A 6 -12.99 -6.11 -10.08
N LEU A 7 -13.70 -5.46 -9.16
CA LEU A 7 -13.43 -4.10 -8.71
C LEU A 7 -12.94 -4.13 -7.26
N TYR A 8 -11.81 -3.48 -7.00
CA TYR A 8 -11.27 -3.29 -5.67
C TYR A 8 -11.38 -1.81 -5.26
N LEU A 9 -11.85 -1.57 -4.05
CA LEU A 9 -12.00 -0.23 -3.47
C LEU A 9 -11.09 -0.11 -2.24
N VAL A 10 -10.24 0.90 -2.23
CA VAL A 10 -9.29 1.15 -1.14
C VAL A 10 -9.62 2.49 -0.49
N ASP A 11 -9.80 2.48 0.84
CA ASP A 11 -9.82 3.72 1.62
C ASP A 11 -8.38 4.22 1.82
N GLY A 12 -8.00 5.19 0.99
CA GLY A 12 -6.66 5.77 1.02
C GLY A 12 -6.33 6.47 2.35
N SER A 13 -7.32 7.08 3.00
CA SER A 13 -7.11 7.84 4.23
C SER A 13 -6.81 6.93 5.42
N ALA A 14 -7.61 5.87 5.59
CA ALA A 14 -7.38 4.87 6.62
C ALA A 14 -6.08 4.08 6.37
N TYR A 15 -5.77 3.77 5.11
CA TYR A 15 -4.52 3.10 4.77
C TYR A 15 -3.29 3.95 5.13
N ILE A 16 -3.26 5.23 4.73
CA ILE A 16 -2.08 6.07 5.01
C ILE A 16 -1.95 6.40 6.49
N PHE A 17 -3.07 6.54 7.21
CA PHE A 17 -3.07 6.70 8.66
C PHE A 17 -2.46 5.48 9.37
N ARG A 18 -2.89 4.26 8.99
CA ARG A 18 -2.29 3.03 9.53
C ARG A 18 -0.81 2.93 9.20
N ALA A 19 -0.42 3.24 7.96
CA ALA A 19 0.98 3.22 7.54
C ALA A 19 1.86 4.18 8.37
N TYR A 20 1.33 5.37 8.70
CA TYR A 20 2.02 6.36 9.52
C TYR A 20 2.29 5.85 10.95
N HIS A 21 1.34 5.12 11.54
CA HIS A 21 1.43 4.66 12.93
C HIS A 21 1.99 3.23 13.12
N ALA A 22 2.19 2.46 12.05
CA ALA A 22 2.56 1.04 12.15
C ALA A 22 4.04 0.78 12.46
N LEU A 23 4.95 1.69 12.09
CA LEU A 23 6.40 1.46 12.14
C LEU A 23 7.11 2.60 12.90
N PRO A 24 8.33 2.36 13.43
CA PRO A 24 9.18 3.42 13.95
C PRO A 24 9.44 4.52 12.90
N PRO A 25 9.80 5.74 13.34
CA PRO A 25 10.08 6.85 12.43
C PRO A 25 11.13 6.47 11.38
N LEU A 26 10.72 6.50 10.11
CA LEU A 26 11.60 6.28 8.97
C LEU A 26 11.82 7.61 8.26
N THR A 27 13.07 8.04 8.19
CA THR A 27 13.48 9.29 7.55
C THR A 27 14.44 9.02 6.39
N ARG A 28 14.35 9.85 5.35
CA ARG A 28 15.27 9.81 4.21
C ARG A 28 16.63 10.39 4.62
N LYS A 29 17.71 9.66 4.33
CA LYS A 29 19.07 10.05 4.75
C LYS A 29 19.57 11.38 4.20
N SER A 30 19.12 11.80 3.01
CA SER A 30 19.64 12.99 2.33
C SER A 30 19.18 14.30 2.94
N ASP A 31 17.99 14.34 3.56
CA ASP A 31 17.36 15.58 4.04
C ASP A 31 16.51 15.40 5.30
N GLY A 32 16.48 14.21 5.89
CA GLY A 32 15.72 13.91 7.12
C GLY A 32 14.21 13.85 6.93
N MET A 33 13.68 13.94 5.70
CA MET A 33 12.24 13.94 5.46
C MET A 33 11.60 12.62 5.95
N PRO A 34 10.54 12.66 6.77
CA PRO A 34 9.78 11.46 7.13
C PRO A 34 9.12 10.83 5.91
N VAL A 35 9.33 9.53 5.70
CA VAL A 35 8.83 8.79 4.52
C VAL A 35 8.09 7.50 4.88
N GLY A 36 8.01 7.16 6.17
CA GLY A 36 7.41 5.92 6.66
C GLY A 36 5.97 5.68 6.18
N ALA A 37 5.10 6.70 6.28
CA ALA A 37 3.71 6.58 5.85
C ALA A 37 3.59 6.27 4.35
N VAL A 38 4.31 6.99 3.50
CA VAL A 38 4.26 6.78 2.05
C VAL A 38 4.83 5.42 1.68
N SER A 39 5.97 5.04 2.27
CA SER A 39 6.58 3.72 2.03
C SER A 39 5.66 2.58 2.47
N GLY A 40 5.08 2.66 3.67
CA GLY A 40 4.14 1.66 4.18
C GLY A 40 2.86 1.56 3.33
N TYR A 41 2.31 2.71 2.92
CA TYR A 41 1.14 2.77 2.04
C TYR A 41 1.41 2.08 0.70
N CYS A 42 2.52 2.42 0.03
CA CYS A 42 2.91 1.81 -1.24
C CYS A 42 3.14 0.30 -1.10
N ASN A 43 3.78 -0.15 -0.01
CA ASN A 43 4.01 -1.58 0.23
C ASN A 43 2.70 -2.35 0.42
N MET A 44 1.72 -1.78 1.13
CA MET A 44 0.39 -2.41 1.28
C MET A 44 -0.34 -2.52 -0.06
N LEU A 45 -0.26 -1.50 -0.91
CA LEU A 45 -0.83 -1.56 -2.26
C LEU A 45 -0.10 -2.57 -3.15
N TYR A 46 1.23 -2.62 -3.07
CA TYR A 46 2.02 -3.59 -3.84
C TYR A 46 1.66 -5.02 -3.48
N LYS A 47 1.52 -5.31 -2.17
CA LYS A 47 1.04 -6.61 -1.71
C LYS A 47 -0.36 -6.92 -2.25
N LEU A 48 -1.30 -5.96 -2.15
CA LEU A 48 -2.65 -6.14 -2.67
C LEU A 48 -2.64 -6.46 -4.18
N LEU A 49 -1.82 -5.78 -4.98
CA LEU A 49 -1.68 -6.07 -6.42
C LEU A 49 -1.12 -7.48 -6.69
N GLY A 50 -0.18 -7.95 -5.85
CA GLY A 50 0.32 -9.33 -5.92
C GLY A 50 -0.78 -10.34 -5.63
N ASP A 51 -1.48 -10.17 -4.51
CA ASP A 51 -2.61 -11.02 -4.11
C ASP A 51 -3.70 -11.07 -5.20
N MET A 52 -3.95 -9.94 -5.89
CA MET A 52 -4.88 -9.89 -7.03
C MET A 52 -4.42 -10.69 -8.24
N THR A 53 -3.12 -10.84 -8.47
CA THR A 53 -2.57 -11.54 -9.64
C THR A 53 -2.58 -13.06 -9.42
N ASP A 54 -2.26 -13.49 -8.19
CA ASP A 54 -2.18 -14.92 -7.82
C ASP A 54 -3.56 -15.59 -7.80
N GLU A 55 -4.67 -14.84 -7.63
CA GLU A 55 -6.03 -15.37 -7.73
C GLU A 55 -6.47 -15.76 -9.17
N HIS A 56 -5.63 -15.52 -10.17
CA HIS A 56 -5.89 -15.83 -11.59
C HIS A 56 -5.09 -17.04 -12.13
N GLU A 57 -4.28 -17.72 -11.31
CA GLU A 57 -3.69 -19.04 -11.60
C GLU A 57 -4.53 -20.18 -11.01
#